data_AF-A0A1Q3L1B3-F1
#
_entry.id   AF-A0A1Q3L1B3-F1
#
_cell.length_a   1.000
_cell.length_b   1.000
_cell.length_c   1.000
_cell.angle_alpha   90.00
_cell.angle_beta   90.00
_cell.angle_gamma   90.00
#
_symmetry.space_group_name_H-M   'P 1'
#
loop_
_entity.id
_entity.type
_entity.pdbx_description
1 polymer ?
#
loop_
_entity_poly.entity_id
_entity_poly.type
_entity_poly.pdbx_seq_one_letter_code
_entity_poly.pdbx_strand_id
1 'polypeptide(L)'
;MQQKLLVSPETLAADPRIASRALRADAICAVAGVPRLAELGPRNARFVETARLRDPLQRVIVLREALEHGIRILFVEVASPLDAALLADDLPGLVHPVDDAPQDDDALHAVNVVQLLRFCLASAPAETAEALTGMPTRHVPRAAMRLLPQDAPVRRMHPLRRLLGEPSVPVYLAVGIYSALRALPVAFIPQFHGSLLVLWMIDILTAVPYTWGVLAMLFAPRRWIRMLATLTTITTFAAPYVYFWMHGRDYPPFVVAVIAALTIASISIEVVKYLQERALRRRYRSARVAATVRMMPVRITQAPESTQTTAIQGSPVG
;
A
#
# COMPACT_ATOMS: atom_id res chain seq x y z
N MET A 1 18.71 10.86 -20.31
CA MET A 1 17.65 9.90 -19.90
C MET A 1 17.95 9.41 -18.48
N GLN A 2 17.50 10.13 -17.46
CA GLN A 2 17.62 9.70 -16.07
C GLN A 2 16.46 8.76 -15.74
N GLN A 3 16.72 7.46 -15.69
CA GLN A 3 15.79 6.49 -15.13
C GLN A 3 15.53 6.84 -13.66
N LYS A 4 14.28 7.19 -13.34
CA LYS A 4 13.75 7.26 -11.97
C LYS A 4 13.95 5.88 -11.30
N LEU A 5 15.06 5.74 -10.57
CA LEU A 5 15.40 4.57 -9.73
C LEU A 5 14.54 4.48 -8.46
N LEU A 6 13.68 5.46 -8.22
CA LEU A 6 12.58 5.37 -7.27
C LEU A 6 11.34 5.07 -8.10
N VAL A 7 10.91 3.80 -8.08
CA VAL A 7 9.52 3.44 -8.37
C VAL A 7 8.69 4.30 -7.41
N SER A 8 8.22 5.44 -7.90
CA SER A 8 7.20 6.19 -7.21
C SER A 8 6.05 5.19 -7.09
N PRO A 9 5.53 4.90 -5.89
CA PRO A 9 4.28 4.20 -5.83
C PRO A 9 3.32 5.04 -6.68
N GLU A 10 2.82 4.47 -7.77
CA GLU A 10 1.60 4.97 -8.40
C GLU A 10 0.57 4.82 -7.31
N THR A 11 0.46 5.86 -6.49
CA THR A 11 -0.43 5.87 -5.36
C THR A 11 -1.81 6.04 -5.94
N LEU A 12 -2.76 5.31 -5.39
CA LEU A 12 -4.18 5.50 -5.68
C LEU A 12 -4.59 7.00 -5.57
N ALA A 13 -3.91 7.76 -4.71
CA ALA A 13 -4.06 9.21 -4.54
C ALA A 13 -3.66 10.07 -5.75
N ALA A 14 -2.98 9.50 -6.76
CA ALA A 14 -2.63 10.20 -7.99
C ALA A 14 -3.71 10.05 -9.08
N ASP A 15 -4.70 9.17 -8.90
CA ASP A 15 -5.84 9.08 -9.82
C ASP A 15 -6.67 10.37 -9.71
N PRO A 16 -6.95 11.08 -10.83
CA PRO A 16 -7.66 12.35 -10.80
C PRO A 16 -9.05 12.24 -10.17
N ARG A 17 -9.70 11.07 -10.25
CA ARG A 17 -11.01 10.79 -9.61
C ARG A 17 -10.95 10.78 -8.09
N ILE A 18 -9.77 10.54 -7.55
CA ILE A 18 -9.50 10.46 -6.11
C ILE A 18 -8.86 11.74 -5.60
N ALA A 19 -7.94 12.31 -6.36
CA ALA A 19 -7.17 13.49 -5.98
C ALA A 19 -8.04 14.73 -5.75
N SER A 20 -9.21 14.81 -6.38
CA SER A 20 -10.17 15.91 -6.23
C SER A 20 -11.13 15.75 -5.04
N ARG A 21 -11.16 14.57 -4.38
CA ARG A 21 -12.15 14.23 -3.35
C ARG A 21 -11.57 14.27 -1.93
N ALA A 22 -12.39 14.65 -0.96
CA ALA A 22 -12.07 14.55 0.46
C ALA A 22 -12.28 13.10 0.95
N LEU A 23 -11.24 12.26 0.83
CA LEU A 23 -11.34 10.85 1.21
C LEU A 23 -11.24 10.58 2.72
N ARG A 24 -12.08 9.65 3.19
CA ARG A 24 -11.98 9.04 4.51
C ARG A 24 -11.01 7.86 4.48
N ALA A 25 -9.71 8.16 4.65
CA ALA A 25 -8.65 7.16 4.58
C ALA A 25 -8.87 5.93 5.48
N ASP A 26 -9.39 6.13 6.70
CA ASP A 26 -9.67 5.04 7.65
C ASP A 26 -10.79 4.11 7.15
N ALA A 27 -11.83 4.67 6.51
CA ALA A 27 -12.92 3.90 5.92
C ALA A 27 -12.41 3.05 4.75
N ILE A 28 -11.61 3.63 3.84
CA ILE A 28 -11.01 2.89 2.72
C ILE A 28 -10.13 1.74 3.22
N CYS A 29 -9.29 2.00 4.23
CA CYS A 29 -8.42 0.99 4.82
C CYS A 29 -9.23 -0.14 5.47
N ALA A 30 -10.29 0.20 6.20
CA ALA A 30 -11.19 -0.77 6.82
C ALA A 30 -11.89 -1.64 5.77
N VAL A 31 -12.44 -1.04 4.71
CA VAL A 31 -13.13 -1.75 3.62
C VAL A 31 -12.15 -2.63 2.85
N ALA A 32 -10.97 -2.12 2.47
CA ALA A 32 -9.97 -2.92 1.75
C ALA A 32 -9.29 -4.00 2.61
N GLY A 33 -9.42 -3.93 3.94
CA GLY A 33 -8.71 -4.81 4.87
C GLY A 33 -7.20 -4.62 4.84
N VAL A 34 -6.75 -3.38 4.64
CA VAL A 34 -5.32 -3.01 4.62
C VAL A 34 -5.03 -2.03 5.75
N PRO A 35 -3.85 -2.08 6.39
CA PRO A 35 -3.54 -1.18 7.48
C PRO A 35 -3.22 0.25 7.01
N ARG A 36 -2.96 0.48 5.71
CA ARG A 36 -2.61 1.79 5.15
C ARG A 36 -3.03 1.95 3.70
N LEU A 37 -3.42 3.16 3.33
CA LEU A 37 -3.78 3.54 1.96
C LEU A 37 -2.63 3.34 0.96
N ALA A 38 -1.37 3.44 1.40
CA ALA A 38 -0.19 3.22 0.54
C ALA A 38 -0.06 1.77 0.04
N GLU A 39 -0.77 0.81 0.63
CA GLU A 39 -0.84 -0.56 0.13
C GLU A 39 -1.84 -0.69 -1.02
N LEU A 40 -2.64 0.35 -1.29
CA LEU A 40 -3.55 0.42 -2.42
C LEU A 40 -2.90 1.20 -3.57
N GLY A 41 -3.02 0.64 -4.76
CA GLY A 41 -2.57 1.24 -6.00
C GLY A 41 -3.32 0.65 -7.20
N PRO A 42 -2.96 1.07 -8.43
CA PRO A 42 -3.66 0.67 -9.65
C PRO A 42 -3.75 -0.85 -9.87
N ARG A 43 -2.83 -1.61 -9.26
CA ARG A 43 -2.79 -3.07 -9.38
C ARG A 43 -3.78 -3.82 -8.49
N ASN A 44 -4.34 -3.17 -7.46
CA ASN A 44 -5.19 -3.86 -6.48
C ASN A 44 -6.44 -3.06 -6.08
N ALA A 45 -6.67 -1.93 -6.75
CA ALA A 45 -7.88 -1.13 -6.67
C ALA A 45 -8.37 -0.85 -8.10
N ARG A 46 -9.69 -0.84 -8.32
CA ARG A 46 -10.27 -0.59 -9.63
C ARG A 46 -11.58 0.18 -9.53
N PHE A 47 -11.84 1.05 -10.49
CA PHE A 47 -13.14 1.72 -10.64
C PHE A 47 -14.09 0.88 -11.47
N VAL A 48 -15.35 0.83 -11.05
CA VAL A 48 -16.42 0.10 -11.72
C VAL A 48 -17.67 0.97 -11.77
N GLU A 49 -18.38 0.90 -12.89
CA GLU A 49 -19.67 1.56 -13.06
C GLU A 49 -20.73 0.94 -12.16
N THR A 50 -21.56 1.79 -11.56
CA THR A 50 -22.67 1.39 -10.67
C THR A 50 -23.59 0.37 -11.33
N ALA A 51 -23.96 0.59 -12.61
CA ALA A 51 -24.84 -0.31 -13.35
C ALA A 51 -24.33 -1.76 -13.43
N ARG A 52 -23.01 -1.95 -13.58
CA ARG A 52 -22.40 -3.29 -13.69
C ARG A 52 -22.41 -4.06 -12.37
N LEU A 53 -22.42 -3.36 -11.23
CA LEU A 53 -22.54 -4.01 -9.92
C LEU A 53 -24.00 -4.31 -9.55
N ARG A 54 -24.95 -3.50 -10.04
CA ARG A 54 -26.38 -3.72 -9.80
C ARG A 54 -26.91 -4.93 -10.55
N ASP A 55 -26.56 -5.10 -11.82
CA ASP A 55 -26.95 -6.28 -12.60
C ASP A 55 -26.24 -7.55 -12.06
N PRO A 56 -26.98 -8.58 -11.58
CA PRO A 56 -26.40 -9.82 -11.07
C PRO A 56 -25.44 -10.52 -12.04
N LEU A 57 -25.73 -10.53 -13.35
CA LEU A 57 -24.87 -11.19 -14.34
C LEU A 57 -23.56 -10.43 -14.53
N GLN A 58 -23.64 -9.11 -14.68
CA GLN A 58 -22.46 -8.25 -14.80
C GLN A 58 -21.62 -8.24 -13.52
N ARG A 59 -22.26 -8.32 -12.35
CA ARG A 59 -21.61 -8.35 -11.04
C ARG A 59 -20.66 -9.55 -10.94
N VAL A 60 -21.08 -10.72 -11.40
CA VAL A 60 -20.24 -11.92 -11.39
C VAL A 60 -19.08 -11.80 -12.39
N ILE A 61 -19.29 -11.17 -13.55
CA ILE A 61 -18.22 -10.87 -14.51
C ILE A 61 -17.18 -9.94 -13.89
N VAL A 62 -17.62 -8.85 -13.25
CA VAL A 62 -16.75 -7.91 -12.53
C VAL A 62 -15.98 -8.62 -11.42
N LEU A 63 -16.65 -9.51 -10.67
CA LEU A 63 -16.02 -10.33 -9.63
C LEU A 63 -14.91 -11.22 -10.21
N ARG A 64 -15.19 -11.93 -11.31
CA ARG A 64 -14.18 -12.76 -12.01
C ARG A 64 -12.98 -11.91 -12.42
N GLU A 65 -13.21 -10.80 -13.12
CA GLU A 65 -12.14 -9.89 -13.54
C GLU A 65 -11.31 -9.39 -12.35
N ALA A 66 -11.97 -9.01 -11.26
CA ALA A 66 -11.32 -8.53 -10.05
C ALA A 66 -10.43 -9.62 -9.42
N LEU A 67 -10.92 -10.87 -9.34
CA LEU A 67 -10.17 -11.99 -8.78
C LEU A 67 -8.98 -12.40 -9.68
N GLU A 68 -9.16 -12.42 -11.00
CA GLU A 68 -8.11 -12.75 -11.97
C GLU A 68 -6.92 -11.78 -11.89
N HIS A 69 -7.19 -10.51 -11.61
CA HIS A 69 -6.17 -9.45 -11.51
C HIS A 69 -5.69 -9.19 -10.08
N GLY A 70 -6.26 -9.85 -9.07
CA GLY A 70 -5.87 -9.67 -7.67
C GLY A 70 -6.33 -8.33 -7.06
N ILE A 71 -7.43 -7.77 -7.58
CA ILE A 71 -8.07 -6.57 -7.04
C ILE A 71 -8.65 -6.87 -5.66
N ARG A 72 -8.50 -5.93 -4.73
CA ARG A 72 -8.95 -6.02 -3.34
C ARG A 72 -10.18 -5.17 -3.07
N ILE A 73 -10.23 -4.00 -3.69
CA ILE A 73 -11.28 -2.99 -3.50
C ILE A 73 -11.76 -2.47 -4.85
N LEU A 74 -13.07 -2.33 -4.98
CA LEU A 74 -13.74 -1.71 -6.12
C LEU A 74 -14.26 -0.35 -5.68
N PHE A 75 -14.00 0.69 -6.46
CA PHE A 75 -14.53 2.03 -6.28
C PHE A 75 -15.69 2.26 -7.23
N VAL A 76 -16.75 2.89 -6.74
CA VAL A 76 -17.99 3.11 -7.46
C VAL A 76 -18.38 4.57 -7.29
N GLU A 77 -18.44 5.30 -8.39
CA GLU A 77 -18.91 6.68 -8.42
C GLU A 77 -20.43 6.66 -8.60
N VAL A 78 -21.13 7.30 -7.67
CA VAL A 78 -22.58 7.32 -7.65
C VAL A 78 -23.05 8.75 -7.80
N ALA A 79 -23.76 9.03 -8.88
CA ALA A 79 -24.16 10.40 -9.25
C ALA A 79 -25.39 10.92 -8.51
N SER A 80 -26.17 10.04 -7.88
CA SER A 80 -27.41 10.40 -7.21
C SER A 80 -27.60 9.62 -5.90
N PRO A 81 -28.15 10.25 -4.85
CA PRO A 81 -28.52 9.56 -3.61
C PRO A 81 -29.47 8.39 -3.83
N LEU A 82 -30.33 8.47 -4.84
CA LEU A 82 -31.24 7.38 -5.22
C LEU A 82 -30.46 6.16 -5.73
N ASP A 83 -29.47 6.39 -6.59
CA ASP A 83 -28.61 5.31 -7.10
C ASP A 83 -27.77 4.69 -5.98
N ALA A 84 -27.37 5.48 -4.98
CA ALA A 84 -26.65 5.00 -3.82
C ALA A 84 -27.53 4.07 -2.97
N ALA A 85 -28.79 4.46 -2.73
CA ALA A 85 -29.77 3.65 -2.03
C ALA A 85 -30.06 2.34 -2.77
N LEU A 86 -30.30 2.41 -4.09
CA LEU A 86 -30.53 1.22 -4.92
C LEU A 86 -29.32 0.28 -4.93
N LEU A 87 -28.10 0.82 -5.03
CA LEU A 87 -26.87 0.03 -4.95
C LEU A 87 -26.72 -0.65 -3.57
N ALA A 88 -27.07 0.05 -2.49
CA ALA A 88 -27.03 -0.51 -1.14
C ALA A 88 -28.10 -1.61 -0.93
N ASP A 89 -29.27 -1.47 -1.54
CA ASP A 89 -30.32 -2.50 -1.54
C ASP A 89 -29.89 -3.74 -2.34
N ASP A 90 -29.24 -3.55 -3.50
CA ASP A 90 -28.72 -4.62 -4.35
C ASP A 90 -27.51 -5.37 -3.70
N LEU A 91 -26.79 -4.69 -2.80
CA LEU A 91 -25.56 -5.17 -2.13
C LEU A 91 -25.56 -4.84 -0.62
N PRO A 92 -26.46 -5.45 0.16
CA PRO A 92 -26.72 -5.05 1.54
C PRO A 92 -25.50 -5.26 2.44
N GLY A 93 -24.98 -4.17 3.00
CA GLY A 93 -23.85 -4.17 3.91
C GLY A 93 -22.47 -4.36 3.26
N LEU A 94 -22.38 -4.35 1.93
CA LEU A 94 -21.10 -4.41 1.20
C LEU A 94 -20.63 -3.04 0.68
N VAL A 95 -21.55 -2.09 0.58
CA VAL A 95 -21.32 -0.76 -0.01
C VAL A 95 -21.02 0.21 1.12
N HIS A 96 -19.85 0.84 1.07
CA HIS A 96 -19.41 1.77 2.11
C HIS A 96 -19.03 3.12 1.50
N PRO A 97 -19.58 4.25 1.99
CA PRO A 97 -19.14 5.58 1.56
C PRO A 97 -17.70 5.84 2.02
N VAL A 98 -16.88 6.37 1.12
CA VAL A 98 -15.44 6.58 1.36
C VAL A 98 -14.97 8.02 1.16
N ASP A 99 -15.86 8.92 0.78
CA ASP A 99 -15.62 10.37 0.75
C ASP A 99 -16.65 11.13 1.60
N ASP A 100 -16.32 12.39 1.90
CA ASP A 100 -17.19 13.33 2.61
C ASP A 100 -18.02 14.17 1.63
N ALA A 101 -18.50 13.56 0.53
CA ALA A 101 -19.32 14.26 -0.47
C ALA A 101 -20.59 14.83 0.19
N PRO A 102 -20.98 16.09 -0.11
CA PRO A 102 -22.27 16.62 0.28
C PRO A 102 -23.41 15.73 -0.24
N GLN A 103 -24.54 15.73 0.46
CA GLN A 103 -25.68 14.84 0.21
C GLN A 103 -26.30 14.94 -1.20
N ASP A 104 -25.96 15.97 -1.98
CA ASP A 104 -26.45 16.24 -3.34
C ASP A 104 -25.36 16.10 -4.43
N ASP A 105 -24.15 15.69 -4.08
CA ASP A 105 -23.00 15.64 -4.99
C ASP A 105 -22.61 14.19 -5.31
N ASP A 106 -21.79 14.00 -6.36
CA ASP A 106 -21.30 12.68 -6.75
C ASP A 106 -20.55 12.03 -5.56
N ALA A 107 -21.06 10.90 -5.04
CA ALA A 107 -20.49 10.22 -3.88
C ALA A 107 -19.65 9.00 -4.30
N LEU A 108 -18.50 8.80 -3.63
CA LEU A 108 -17.62 7.67 -3.88
C LEU A 108 -17.88 6.57 -2.85
N HIS A 109 -18.20 5.38 -3.36
CA HIS A 109 -18.40 4.19 -2.56
C HIS A 109 -17.32 3.15 -2.84
N ALA A 110 -17.09 2.28 -1.85
CA ALA A 110 -16.16 1.17 -1.97
C ALA A 110 -16.80 -0.16 -1.62
N VAL A 111 -16.40 -1.20 -2.35
CA VAL A 111 -16.82 -2.59 -2.15
C VAL A 111 -15.59 -3.48 -2.05
N ASN A 112 -15.54 -4.34 -1.03
CA ASN A 112 -14.47 -5.32 -0.89
C ASN A 112 -14.71 -6.54 -1.78
N VAL A 113 -13.73 -6.91 -2.60
CA VAL A 113 -13.86 -8.04 -3.56
C VAL A 113 -14.07 -9.39 -2.87
N VAL A 114 -13.48 -9.59 -1.68
CA VAL A 114 -13.65 -10.83 -0.90
C VAL A 114 -15.05 -10.91 -0.29
N GLN A 115 -15.60 -9.78 0.17
CA GLN A 115 -16.99 -9.71 0.62
C GLN A 115 -17.95 -9.90 -0.55
N LEU A 116 -17.66 -9.30 -1.71
CA LEU A 116 -18.44 -9.50 -2.93
C LEU A 116 -18.46 -10.97 -3.37
N LEU A 117 -17.30 -11.64 -3.32
CA LEU A 117 -17.24 -13.09 -3.57
C LEU A 117 -18.16 -13.86 -2.62
N ARG A 118 -18.10 -13.56 -1.31
CA ARG A 118 -18.95 -14.22 -0.32
C ARG A 118 -20.43 -14.00 -0.62
N PHE A 119 -20.80 -12.77 -0.99
CA PHE A 119 -22.17 -12.44 -1.36
C PHE A 119 -22.61 -13.22 -2.60
N CYS A 120 -21.84 -13.19 -3.69
CA CYS A 120 -22.21 -13.90 -4.93
C CYS A 120 -22.30 -15.42 -4.73
N LEU A 121 -21.41 -16.02 -3.93
CA LEU A 121 -21.50 -17.43 -3.57
C LEU A 121 -22.77 -17.78 -2.77
N ALA A 122 -23.30 -16.84 -1.99
CA ALA A 122 -24.52 -17.04 -1.21
C ALA A 122 -25.79 -16.78 -2.03
N SER A 123 -25.77 -15.74 -2.89
CA SER A 123 -26.96 -15.27 -3.61
C SER A 123 -27.17 -15.94 -4.98
N ALA A 124 -26.08 -16.31 -5.67
CA ALA A 124 -26.11 -16.82 -7.05
C ALA A 124 -24.99 -17.87 -7.26
N PRO A 125 -25.05 -19.03 -6.57
CA PRO A 125 -23.95 -19.99 -6.54
C PRO A 125 -23.67 -20.63 -7.91
N ALA A 126 -24.70 -20.90 -8.71
CA ALA A 126 -24.55 -21.55 -10.01
C ALA A 126 -23.88 -20.61 -11.02
N GLU A 127 -24.38 -19.38 -11.12
CA GLU A 127 -23.85 -18.33 -11.98
C GLU A 127 -22.42 -17.95 -11.57
N THR A 128 -22.15 -17.90 -10.26
CA THR A 128 -20.81 -17.66 -9.74
C THR A 128 -19.86 -18.80 -10.09
N ALA A 129 -20.26 -20.05 -9.94
CA ALA A 129 -19.44 -21.20 -10.32
C ALA A 129 -19.16 -21.20 -11.83
N GLU A 130 -20.18 -20.98 -12.65
CA GLU A 130 -20.04 -20.91 -14.11
C GLU A 130 -19.06 -19.82 -14.52
N ALA A 131 -19.22 -18.60 -14.02
CA ALA A 131 -18.33 -17.50 -14.36
C ALA A 131 -16.89 -17.70 -13.89
N LEU A 132 -16.67 -18.42 -12.78
CA LEU A 132 -15.32 -18.75 -12.29
C LEU A 132 -14.69 -19.95 -13.02
N THR A 133 -15.42 -20.60 -13.93
CA THR A 133 -14.93 -21.76 -14.67
C THR A 133 -13.67 -21.44 -15.45
N GLY A 134 -12.61 -22.24 -15.22
CA GLY A 134 -11.30 -22.10 -15.84
C GLY A 134 -10.47 -20.92 -15.34
N MET A 135 -10.97 -20.13 -14.37
CA MET A 135 -10.29 -18.94 -13.88
C MET A 135 -8.91 -19.26 -13.29
N PRO A 136 -7.82 -18.60 -13.71
CA PRO A 136 -6.50 -18.82 -13.15
C PRO A 136 -6.39 -18.23 -11.73
N THR A 137 -6.01 -19.07 -10.76
CA THR A 137 -5.89 -18.67 -9.34
C THR A 137 -4.58 -17.94 -8.97
N ARG A 138 -3.81 -17.49 -9.96
CA ARG A 138 -2.44 -16.96 -9.78
C ARG A 138 -2.38 -15.70 -8.91
N HIS A 139 -3.29 -14.74 -9.15
CA HIS A 139 -3.34 -13.46 -8.44
C HIS A 139 -4.47 -13.41 -7.40
N VAL A 140 -5.30 -14.45 -7.31
CA VAL A 140 -6.44 -14.50 -6.42
C VAL A 140 -5.96 -14.35 -4.96
N PRO A 141 -6.49 -13.36 -4.21
CA PRO A 141 -6.09 -13.14 -2.81
C PRO A 141 -6.25 -14.41 -1.96
N ARG A 142 -5.35 -14.64 -1.01
CA ARG A 142 -5.41 -15.83 -0.13
C ARG A 142 -6.74 -15.93 0.64
N ALA A 143 -7.32 -14.80 1.04
CA ALA A 143 -8.62 -14.76 1.69
C ALA A 143 -9.75 -15.23 0.76
N ALA A 144 -9.75 -14.81 -0.51
CA ALA A 144 -10.70 -15.29 -1.52
C ALA A 144 -10.50 -16.79 -1.81
N MET A 145 -9.25 -17.26 -1.91
CA MET A 145 -8.95 -18.68 -2.10
C MET A 145 -9.50 -19.60 -0.99
N ARG A 146 -9.63 -19.09 0.24
CA ARG A 146 -10.21 -19.84 1.37
C ARG A 146 -11.74 -19.90 1.34
N LEU A 147 -12.38 -18.95 0.66
CA LEU A 147 -13.83 -18.91 0.50
C LEU A 147 -14.31 -19.77 -0.67
N LEU A 148 -13.46 -19.99 -1.68
CA LEU A 148 -13.80 -20.83 -2.81
C LEU A 148 -14.02 -22.29 -2.37
N PRO A 149 -15.17 -22.92 -2.71
CA PRO A 149 -15.40 -24.35 -2.52
C PRO A 149 -14.26 -25.18 -3.11
N GLN A 150 -13.96 -26.36 -2.54
CA GLN A 150 -12.83 -27.18 -3.01
C GLN A 150 -13.01 -27.63 -4.47
N ASP A 151 -14.24 -27.97 -4.81
CA ASP A 151 -14.79 -28.37 -6.10
C ASP A 151 -15.08 -27.20 -7.06
N ALA A 152 -14.84 -25.96 -6.65
CA ALA A 152 -15.00 -24.80 -7.52
C ALA A 152 -14.22 -25.00 -8.83
N PRO A 153 -14.81 -24.72 -10.01
CA PRO A 153 -14.24 -25.03 -11.33
C PRO A 153 -13.09 -24.09 -11.74
N VAL A 154 -12.22 -23.72 -10.80
CA VAL A 154 -11.08 -22.81 -11.01
C VAL A 154 -9.80 -23.58 -11.33
N ARG A 155 -8.93 -22.99 -12.14
CA ARG A 155 -7.61 -23.57 -12.40
C ARG A 155 -6.66 -23.26 -11.24
N ARG A 156 -6.59 -24.19 -10.27
CA ARG A 156 -5.69 -24.10 -9.12
C ARG A 156 -4.22 -24.23 -9.56
N MET A 157 -3.41 -23.22 -9.27
CA MET A 157 -1.95 -23.32 -9.45
C MET A 157 -1.30 -24.04 -8.28
N HIS A 158 -0.27 -24.84 -8.58
CA HIS A 158 0.57 -25.47 -7.57
C HIS A 158 1.27 -24.39 -6.71
N PRO A 159 1.34 -24.54 -5.38
CA PRO A 159 1.91 -23.53 -4.48
C PRO A 159 3.36 -23.14 -4.84
N LEU A 160 4.19 -24.10 -5.27
CA LEU A 160 5.57 -23.82 -5.72
C LEU A 160 5.63 -22.91 -6.95
N ARG A 161 4.76 -23.12 -7.95
CA ARG A 161 4.72 -22.27 -9.14
C ARG A 161 4.23 -20.86 -8.81
N ARG A 162 3.32 -20.76 -7.84
CA ARG A 162 2.85 -19.48 -7.32
C ARG A 162 3.97 -18.74 -6.58
N LEU A 163 4.78 -19.45 -5.79
CA LEU A 163 5.95 -18.89 -5.12
C LEU A 163 7.00 -18.40 -6.12
N LEU A 164 7.37 -19.22 -7.12
CA LEU A 164 8.34 -18.83 -8.16
C LEU A 164 7.92 -17.61 -8.98
N GLY A 165 6.61 -17.37 -9.10
CA GLY A 165 6.07 -16.17 -9.75
C GLY A 165 6.08 -14.92 -8.87
N GLU A 166 6.42 -15.02 -7.59
CA GLU A 166 6.55 -13.84 -6.73
C GLU A 166 7.78 -13.03 -7.17
N PRO A 167 7.65 -11.70 -7.36
CA PRO A 167 8.72 -10.86 -7.88
C PRO A 167 9.95 -10.78 -6.95
N SER A 168 9.80 -11.15 -5.68
CA SER A 168 10.89 -11.23 -4.70
C SER A 168 11.76 -12.47 -4.88
N VAL A 169 11.23 -13.59 -5.37
CA VAL A 169 11.94 -14.88 -5.40
C VAL A 169 13.24 -14.84 -6.21
N PRO A 170 13.29 -14.22 -7.40
CA PRO A 170 14.56 -14.05 -8.12
C PRO A 170 15.63 -13.29 -7.31
N VAL A 171 15.23 -12.32 -6.49
CA VAL A 171 16.13 -11.56 -5.61
C VAL A 171 16.71 -12.47 -4.52
N TYR A 172 15.86 -13.23 -3.83
CA TYR A 172 16.32 -14.20 -2.82
C TYR A 172 17.24 -15.26 -3.42
N LEU A 173 16.92 -15.76 -4.62
CA LEU A 173 17.74 -16.74 -5.31
C LEU A 173 19.12 -16.18 -5.67
N ALA A 174 19.17 -14.98 -6.26
CA ALA A 174 20.42 -14.32 -6.62
C ALA A 174 21.31 -14.06 -5.40
N VAL A 175 20.75 -13.53 -4.31
CA VAL A 175 21.47 -13.29 -3.06
C VAL A 175 21.95 -14.60 -2.42
N GLY A 176 21.13 -15.66 -2.45
CA GLY A 176 21.49 -16.98 -1.96
C GLY A 176 22.68 -17.57 -2.71
N ILE A 177 22.67 -17.53 -4.04
CA ILE A 177 23.78 -18.00 -4.89
C ILE A 177 25.06 -17.20 -4.59
N TYR A 178 24.95 -15.87 -4.55
CA TYR A 178 26.09 -15.00 -4.22
C TYR A 178 26.67 -15.32 -2.84
N SER A 179 25.80 -15.46 -1.83
CA SER A 179 26.22 -15.76 -0.45
C SER A 179 26.91 -17.13 -0.36
N ALA A 180 26.41 -18.15 -1.07
CA ALA A 180 27.03 -19.46 -1.11
C ALA A 180 28.44 -19.44 -1.72
N LEU A 181 28.67 -18.61 -2.74
CA LEU A 181 29.96 -18.49 -3.44
C LEU A 181 30.98 -17.63 -2.68
N ARG A 182 30.53 -16.79 -1.74
CA ARG A 182 31.38 -15.78 -1.09
C ARG A 182 32.51 -16.36 -0.24
N ALA A 183 32.36 -17.57 0.31
CA ALA A 183 33.43 -18.23 1.06
C ALA A 183 34.58 -18.73 0.16
N LEU A 184 34.37 -18.83 -1.16
CA LEU A 184 35.31 -19.44 -2.10
C LEU A 184 36.62 -18.64 -2.25
N PRO A 185 36.62 -17.30 -2.43
CA PRO A 185 37.85 -16.52 -2.43
C PRO A 185 38.65 -16.64 -1.12
N VAL A 186 37.96 -16.77 0.02
CA VAL A 186 38.61 -16.86 1.35
C VAL A 186 39.38 -18.15 1.52
N ALA A 187 38.97 -19.23 0.85
CA ALA A 187 39.70 -20.50 0.87
C ALA A 187 41.14 -20.39 0.32
N PHE A 188 41.44 -19.34 -0.44
CA PHE A 188 42.77 -19.09 -1.02
C PHE A 188 43.60 -18.08 -0.22
N ILE A 189 43.11 -17.58 0.91
CA ILE A 189 43.79 -16.58 1.75
C ILE A 189 44.57 -17.30 2.87
N PRO A 190 45.91 -17.37 2.81
CA PRO A 190 46.70 -18.10 3.80
C PRO A 190 46.67 -17.46 5.21
N GLN A 191 46.25 -16.21 5.32
CA GLN A 191 46.16 -15.48 6.60
C GLN A 191 44.90 -15.82 7.40
N PHE A 192 43.92 -16.51 6.80
CA PHE A 192 42.67 -16.88 7.47
C PHE A 192 42.80 -18.22 8.21
N HIS A 193 42.63 -18.20 9.53
CA HIS A 193 42.79 -19.39 10.38
C HIS A 193 41.46 -19.93 10.94
N GLY A 194 40.34 -19.32 10.58
CA GLY A 194 39.00 -19.75 11.01
C GLY A 194 38.47 -20.93 10.19
N SER A 195 37.38 -21.54 10.67
CA SER A 195 36.68 -22.57 9.89
C SER A 195 35.93 -21.95 8.70
N LEU A 196 36.26 -22.41 7.49
CA LEU A 196 35.56 -22.05 6.25
C LEU A 196 34.10 -22.53 6.26
N LEU A 197 33.82 -23.68 6.89
CA LEU A 197 32.46 -24.20 7.02
C LEU A 197 31.59 -23.26 7.86
N VAL A 198 32.14 -22.72 8.96
CA VAL A 198 31.41 -21.78 9.82
C VAL A 198 31.14 -20.47 9.08
N LEU A 199 32.13 -19.93 8.36
CA LEU A 199 31.95 -18.73 7.53
C LEU A 199 30.87 -18.96 6.46
N TRP A 200 30.92 -20.09 5.77
CA TRP A 200 29.92 -20.47 4.78
C TRP A 200 28.51 -20.62 5.39
N MET A 201 28.40 -21.25 6.57
CA MET A 201 27.12 -21.36 7.28
C MET A 201 26.56 -20.00 7.69
N ILE A 202 27.40 -19.07 8.16
CA ILE A 202 27.00 -17.69 8.44
C ILE A 202 26.43 -17.06 7.16
N ASP A 203 27.09 -17.22 6.02
CA ASP A 203 26.67 -16.64 4.74
C ASP A 203 25.30 -17.17 4.28
N ILE A 204 25.10 -18.49 4.36
CA ILE A 204 23.82 -19.13 3.98
C ILE A 204 22.70 -18.72 4.93
N LEU A 205 22.94 -18.79 6.25
CA LEU A 205 21.91 -18.49 7.25
C LEU A 205 21.51 -17.01 7.24
N THR A 206 22.45 -16.12 6.90
CA THR A 206 22.19 -14.68 6.87
C THR A 206 21.55 -14.21 5.57
N ALA A 207 21.65 -14.95 4.46
CA ALA A 207 21.13 -14.53 3.16
C ALA A 207 19.62 -14.24 3.16
N VAL A 208 18.81 -15.09 3.78
CA VAL A 208 17.35 -14.93 3.87
C VAL A 208 16.98 -13.70 4.71
N PRO A 209 17.39 -13.58 5.99
CA PRO A 209 17.07 -12.40 6.79
C PRO A 209 17.69 -11.11 6.23
N TYR A 210 18.85 -11.16 5.58
CA TYR A 210 19.45 -10.02 4.89
C TYR A 210 18.56 -9.51 3.75
N THR A 211 18.13 -10.41 2.86
CA THR A 211 17.30 -10.05 1.71
C THR A 211 15.95 -9.50 2.17
N TRP A 212 15.34 -10.13 3.19
CA TRP A 212 14.14 -9.61 3.82
C TRP A 212 14.39 -8.21 4.39
N GLY A 213 15.50 -8.01 5.11
CA GLY A 213 15.89 -6.74 5.69
C GLY A 213 16.02 -5.64 4.63
N VAL A 214 16.70 -5.92 3.51
CA VAL A 214 16.86 -4.94 2.43
C VAL A 214 15.50 -4.58 1.80
N LEU A 215 14.70 -5.58 1.45
CA LEU A 215 13.38 -5.36 0.85
C LEU A 215 12.45 -4.61 1.81
N ALA A 216 12.40 -5.02 3.08
CA ALA A 216 11.55 -4.38 4.08
C ALA A 216 12.05 -2.98 4.43
N MET A 217 13.36 -2.73 4.52
CA MET A 217 13.91 -1.39 4.68
C MET A 217 13.48 -0.45 3.54
N LEU A 218 13.43 -0.96 2.31
CA LEU A 218 13.09 -0.16 1.15
C LEU A 218 11.59 0.02 0.92
N PHE A 219 10.80 -1.02 1.14
CA PHE A 219 9.40 -1.11 0.69
C PHE A 219 8.40 -1.29 1.82
N ALA A 220 8.82 -1.59 3.06
CA ALA A 220 7.86 -1.84 4.12
C ALA A 220 7.09 -0.57 4.49
N PRO A 221 5.77 -0.67 4.65
CA PRO A 221 4.94 0.49 4.95
C PRO A 221 5.22 1.01 6.36
N ARG A 222 5.42 0.13 7.36
CA ARG A 222 5.55 0.52 8.77
C ARG A 222 6.99 0.90 9.11
N ARG A 223 7.18 2.08 9.72
CA ARG A 223 8.51 2.61 10.13
C ARG A 223 9.25 1.69 11.10
N TRP A 224 8.57 1.09 12.08
CA TRP A 224 9.20 0.12 12.98
C TRP A 224 9.69 -1.13 12.24
N ILE A 225 8.93 -1.62 11.25
CA ILE A 225 9.38 -2.73 10.41
C ILE A 225 10.62 -2.33 9.60
N ARG A 226 10.66 -1.11 9.05
CA ARG A 226 11.86 -0.57 8.39
C ARG A 226 13.06 -0.50 9.33
N MET A 227 12.88 -0.02 10.55
CA MET A 227 13.95 0.02 11.57
C MET A 227 14.46 -1.38 11.92
N LEU A 228 13.56 -2.32 12.17
CA LEU A 228 13.92 -3.72 12.42
C LEU A 228 14.65 -4.32 11.21
N ALA A 229 14.16 -4.02 10.00
CA ALA A 229 14.76 -4.47 8.76
C ALA A 229 16.17 -3.90 8.56
N THR A 230 16.39 -2.61 8.85
CA THR A 230 17.71 -1.98 8.84
C THR A 230 18.65 -2.63 9.84
N LEU A 231 18.20 -2.89 11.07
CA LEU A 231 19.01 -3.58 12.08
C LEU A 231 19.38 -5.00 11.61
N THR A 232 18.41 -5.73 11.07
CA THR A 232 18.64 -7.07 10.51
C THR A 232 19.66 -7.01 9.38
N THR A 233 19.54 -6.06 8.44
CA THR A 233 20.49 -5.89 7.33
C THR A 233 21.89 -5.59 7.82
N ILE A 234 22.07 -4.69 8.79
CA ILE A 234 23.39 -4.35 9.35
C ILE A 234 24.00 -5.58 10.02
N THR A 235 23.21 -6.27 10.85
CA THR A 235 23.69 -7.43 11.61
C THR A 235 24.10 -8.58 10.70
N THR A 236 23.24 -8.91 9.73
CA THR A 236 23.49 -10.00 8.77
C THR A 236 24.63 -9.69 7.82
N PHE A 237 24.77 -8.42 7.41
CA PHE A 237 25.90 -7.97 6.60
C PHE A 237 27.22 -8.02 7.35
N ALA A 238 27.25 -7.59 8.62
CA ALA A 238 28.46 -7.52 9.43
C ALA A 238 28.96 -8.89 9.94
N ALA A 239 28.04 -9.84 10.20
CA ALA A 239 28.34 -11.16 10.74
C ALA A 239 29.58 -11.89 10.15
N PRO A 240 29.71 -12.08 8.82
CA PRO A 240 30.88 -12.72 8.20
C PRO A 240 32.19 -11.98 8.49
N TYR A 241 32.15 -10.65 8.52
CA TYR A 241 33.34 -9.82 8.73
C TYR A 241 33.77 -9.80 10.19
N VAL A 242 32.82 -9.79 11.12
CA VAL A 242 33.10 -9.94 12.55
C VAL A 242 33.75 -11.31 12.79
N TYR A 243 33.24 -12.38 12.18
CA TYR A 243 33.86 -13.70 12.28
C TYR A 243 35.29 -13.72 11.70
N PHE A 244 35.48 -13.12 10.52
CA PHE A 244 36.80 -13.03 9.90
C PHE A 244 37.78 -12.22 10.75
N TRP A 245 37.36 -11.09 11.31
CA TRP A 245 38.20 -10.23 12.15
C TRP A 245 38.67 -10.94 13.43
N MET A 246 37.79 -11.72 14.07
CA MET A 246 38.15 -12.50 15.26
C MET A 246 39.16 -13.63 14.98
N HIS A 247 39.26 -14.10 13.72
CA HIS A 247 40.05 -15.29 13.35
C HIS A 247 41.17 -15.02 12.32
N GLY A 248 41.41 -13.76 11.94
CA GLY A 248 42.46 -13.36 11.02
C GLY A 248 43.60 -12.64 11.73
N ARG A 249 44.87 -12.99 11.43
CA ARG A 249 46.02 -12.16 11.80
C ARG A 249 46.16 -11.01 10.79
N ASP A 250 46.56 -9.83 11.28
CA ASP A 250 46.83 -8.64 10.48
C ASP A 250 45.68 -8.25 9.53
N TYR A 251 44.45 -8.25 10.07
CA TYR A 251 43.26 -7.89 9.30
C TYR A 251 43.42 -6.49 8.68
N PRO A 252 43.37 -6.34 7.34
CA PRO A 252 43.67 -5.06 6.72
C PRO A 252 42.64 -4.00 7.15
N PRO A 253 43.08 -2.87 7.76
CA PRO A 253 42.17 -1.87 8.31
C PRO A 253 41.30 -1.20 7.24
N PHE A 254 41.70 -1.22 5.97
CA PHE A 254 40.87 -0.71 4.87
C PHE A 254 39.57 -1.51 4.71
N VAL A 255 39.55 -2.81 5.02
CA VAL A 255 38.33 -3.63 4.90
C VAL A 255 37.31 -3.18 5.93
N VAL A 256 37.75 -2.88 7.16
CA VAL A 256 36.90 -2.26 8.20
C VAL A 256 36.35 -0.92 7.73
N ALA A 257 37.18 -0.09 7.11
CA ALA A 257 36.77 1.22 6.59
C ALA A 257 35.71 1.10 5.48
N VAL A 258 35.86 0.14 4.56
CA VAL A 258 34.89 -0.14 3.50
C VAL A 258 33.56 -0.64 4.09
N ILE A 259 33.60 -1.58 5.05
CA ILE A 259 32.39 -2.07 5.72
C ILE A 259 31.68 -0.95 6.48
N ALA A 260 32.43 -0.12 7.19
CA ALA A 260 31.89 1.05 7.89
C ALA A 260 31.23 2.02 6.91
N ALA A 261 31.88 2.32 5.78
CA ALA A 261 31.32 3.17 4.74
C ALA A 261 30.01 2.62 4.14
N LEU A 262 29.97 1.32 3.81
CA LEU A 262 28.76 0.64 3.30
C LEU A 262 27.62 0.60 4.33
N THR A 263 27.97 0.44 5.61
CA THR A 263 27.01 0.48 6.73
C THR A 263 26.43 1.89 6.89
N ILE A 264 27.28 2.92 6.87
CA ILE A 264 26.85 4.33 6.92
C ILE A 264 25.98 4.67 5.71
N ALA A 265 26.34 4.22 4.51
CA ALA A 265 25.54 4.42 3.31
C ALA A 265 24.15 3.77 3.45
N SER A 266 24.07 2.56 3.99
CA SER A 266 22.79 1.86 4.24
C SER A 266 21.90 2.62 5.23
N ILE A 267 22.49 3.11 6.34
CA ILE A 267 21.77 3.93 7.34
C ILE A 267 21.30 5.25 6.71
N SER A 268 22.13 5.86 5.87
CA SER A 268 21.85 7.17 5.25
C SER A 268 20.60 7.14 4.36
N ILE A 269 20.32 6.01 3.68
CA ILE A 269 19.10 5.84 2.87
C ILE A 269 17.83 5.98 3.72
N GLU A 270 17.82 5.42 4.92
CA GLU A 270 16.68 5.49 5.86
C GLU A 270 16.48 6.92 6.38
N VAL A 271 17.57 7.63 6.68
CA VAL A 271 17.55 9.03 7.11
C VAL A 271 16.98 9.93 6.02
N VAL A 272 17.42 9.78 4.77
CA VAL A 272 16.90 10.56 3.63
C VAL A 272 15.41 10.34 3.44
N LYS A 273 14.94 9.08 3.48
CA LYS A 273 13.50 8.77 3.40
C LYS A 273 12.70 9.36 4.55
N TYR A 274 13.23 9.31 5.77
CA TYR A 274 12.59 9.93 6.92
C TYR A 274 12.46 11.46 6.76
N LEU A 275 13.49 12.12 6.25
CA LEU A 275 13.47 13.55 5.97
C LEU A 275 12.46 13.90 4.88
N GLN A 276 12.39 13.11 3.80
CA GLN A 276 11.40 13.27 2.73
C GLN A 276 9.97 13.12 3.26
N GLU A 277 9.70 12.09 4.07
CA GLU A 277 8.37 11.87 4.66
C GLU A 277 7.98 13.02 5.60
N ARG A 278 8.94 13.54 6.38
CA ARG A 278 8.72 14.68 7.28
C ARG A 278 8.46 15.97 6.50
N ALA A 279 9.18 16.22 5.40
CA ALA A 279 8.97 17.37 4.52
C ALA A 279 7.60 17.29 3.82
N LEU A 280 7.20 16.11 3.38
CA LEU A 280 5.91 15.88 2.74
C LEU A 280 4.75 16.09 3.73
N ARG A 281 4.84 15.57 4.95
CA ARG A 281 3.87 15.82 6.03
C ARG A 281 3.74 17.30 6.40
N ARG A 282 4.85 18.06 6.38
CA ARG A 282 4.83 19.51 6.60
C ARG A 282 4.04 20.22 5.49
N ARG A 283 4.28 19.87 4.23
CA ARG A 283 3.56 20.42 3.07
C ARG A 283 2.07 20.10 3.09
N TYR A 284 1.67 18.88 3.47
CA TYR A 284 0.26 18.52 3.61
C TYR A 284 -0.43 19.24 4.78
N ARG A 285 0.26 19.46 5.90
CA ARG A 285 -0.28 20.26 7.01
C ARG A 285 -0.54 21.71 6.61
N SER A 286 0.39 22.34 5.88
CA SER A 286 0.20 23.70 5.38
C SER A 286 -0.92 23.79 4.33
N ALA A 287 -1.06 22.79 3.45
CA ALA A 287 -2.13 22.74 2.46
C ALA A 287 -3.52 22.51 3.10
N ARG A 288 -3.61 21.68 4.15
CA ARG A 288 -4.86 21.46 4.90
C ARG A 288 -5.30 22.73 5.61
N VAL A 289 -4.37 23.47 6.24
CA VAL A 289 -4.67 24.76 6.87
C VAL A 289 -5.10 25.79 5.83
N ALA A 290 -4.44 25.86 4.68
CA ALA A 290 -4.85 26.76 3.59
C ALA A 290 -6.25 26.43 3.04
N ALA A 291 -6.60 25.14 2.91
CA ALA A 291 -7.94 24.71 2.51
C ALA A 291 -9.00 25.03 3.58
N THR A 292 -8.70 24.80 4.86
CA THR A 292 -9.59 25.16 5.98
C THR A 292 -9.81 26.67 6.09
N VAL A 293 -8.78 27.49 5.87
CA VAL A 293 -8.90 28.96 5.87
C VAL A 293 -9.71 29.45 4.66
N ARG A 294 -9.60 28.79 3.51
CA ARG A 294 -10.37 29.14 2.30
C ARG A 294 -11.85 28.73 2.37
N MET A 295 -12.20 27.80 3.26
CA MET A 295 -13.58 27.31 3.48
C MET A 295 -14.30 28.03 4.63
N MET A 296 -13.64 28.90 5.40
CA MET A 296 -14.35 29.78 6.33
C MET A 296 -15.04 30.88 5.52
N PRO A 297 -16.39 30.95 5.51
CA PRO A 297 -17.05 32.11 4.93
C PRO A 297 -16.63 33.33 5.76
N VAL A 298 -16.03 34.32 5.10
CA VAL A 298 -15.81 35.63 5.70
C VAL A 298 -17.19 36.17 6.04
N ARG A 299 -17.56 36.09 7.32
CA ARG A 299 -18.74 36.75 7.86
C ARG A 299 -18.45 38.24 7.80
N ILE A 300 -18.79 38.88 6.68
CA ILE A 300 -18.89 40.33 6.63
C ILE A 300 -20.07 40.67 7.52
N THR A 301 -19.79 41.05 8.76
CA THR A 301 -20.77 41.66 9.66
C THR A 301 -21.29 42.91 8.96
N GLN A 302 -22.49 42.85 8.39
CA GLN A 302 -23.17 44.04 7.95
C GLN A 302 -23.41 44.94 9.17
N ALA A 303 -22.97 46.18 9.07
CA ALA A 303 -23.16 47.20 10.09
C ALA A 303 -24.66 47.48 10.28
N PRO A 304 -25.13 47.75 11.50
CA PRO A 304 -26.54 48.01 11.74
C PRO A 304 -26.97 49.33 11.08
N GLU A 305 -28.05 49.26 10.30
CA GLU A 305 -28.80 50.41 9.80
C GLU A 305 -29.16 51.32 10.98
N SER A 306 -28.61 52.53 10.97
CA SER A 306 -29.01 53.59 11.89
C SER A 306 -30.46 53.97 11.61
N THR A 307 -31.33 53.61 12.55
CA THR A 307 -32.71 54.06 12.68
C THR A 307 -32.76 55.59 12.62
N GLN A 308 -33.35 56.17 11.56
CA GLN A 308 -33.73 57.58 11.56
C GLN A 308 -34.99 57.75 12.42
N THR A 309 -34.78 58.17 13.67
CA THR A 309 -35.83 58.63 14.57
C THR A 309 -36.38 59.97 14.08
N THR A 310 -37.67 59.97 13.80
CA THR A 310 -38.54 61.14 13.61
C THR A 310 -38.43 62.07 14.82
N ALA A 311 -37.95 63.30 14.60
CA ALA A 311 -38.05 64.38 15.57
C ALA A 311 -39.16 65.36 15.14
N ILE A 312 -40.28 65.30 15.84
CA ILE A 312 -41.32 66.34 15.84
C ILE A 312 -40.88 67.43 16.82
N GLN A 313 -40.68 68.65 16.32
CA GLN A 313 -40.62 69.90 17.09
C GLN A 313 -41.05 70.98 16.09
N GLY A 314 -42.22 71.61 16.20
CA GLY A 314 -42.68 72.37 17.36
C GLY A 314 -42.64 73.84 16.95
N SER A 315 -43.71 74.31 16.31
CA SER A 315 -43.96 75.74 16.09
C SER A 315 -44.29 76.39 17.45
N PRO A 316 -43.81 77.62 17.71
CA PRO A 316 -44.78 78.72 17.71
C PRO A 316 -44.24 80.08 17.21
N VAL A 317 -45.15 80.82 16.55
CA VAL A 317 -45.43 82.27 16.64
C VAL A 317 -44.26 83.26 16.53
N GLY A 318 -44.36 84.14 15.52
CA GLY A 318 -43.60 85.38 15.38
C GLY A 318 -43.57 85.86 13.93
#